data_AF-A0A077ZMZ8-F1
#
_entry.id   AF-A0A077ZMZ8-F1
#
_cell.length_a   1.000
_cell.length_b   1.000
_cell.length_c   1.000
_cell.angle_alpha   90.00
_cell.angle_beta   90.00
_cell.angle_gamma   90.00
#
_symmetry.space_group_name_H-M   'P 1'
#
loop_
_entity.id
_entity.type
_entity.pdbx_description
1 polymer ?
#
loop_
_entity_poly.entity_id
_entity_poly.type
_entity_poly.pdbx_seq_one_letter_code
_entity_poly.pdbx_strand_id
1 'polypeptide(L)'
;MLHEDMCERYRDILSMTISDWVLDPFTSLAGVEVAYQEELTEMQANEELKPKIRGSYTSFWLQQEIRQLYPRLWNVAKKFLIFFPLSYSVERGFSAVTDLLRKKPPTDSEARRPEITPDDYRARRG
;
A
#
# COMPACT_ATOMS: atom_id res chain seq x y z
N MET A 1 15.83 4.56 14.01
CA MET A 1 15.52 3.26 14.65
C MET A 1 14.37 2.52 13.99
N LEU A 2 13.09 2.87 14.14
CA LEU A 2 11.98 2.11 13.50
C LEU A 2 12.10 2.08 11.97
N HIS A 3 12.39 3.23 11.35
CA HIS A 3 12.58 3.31 9.90
C HIS A 3 13.72 2.40 9.41
N GLU A 4 14.86 2.38 10.11
CA GLU A 4 16.00 1.53 9.75
C GLU A 4 15.67 0.03 9.88
N ASP A 5 14.97 -0.35 10.97
CA ASP A 5 14.50 -1.73 11.18
C ASP A 5 13.51 -2.17 10.08
N MET A 6 12.62 -1.28 9.63
CA MET A 6 11.73 -1.57 8.49
C MET A 6 12.49 -1.68 7.18
N CYS A 7 13.43 -0.77 6.90
CA CYS A 7 14.28 -0.85 5.71
C CYS A 7 15.14 -2.11 5.69
N GLU A 8 15.58 -2.60 6.85
CA GLU A 8 16.35 -3.84 6.96
C GLU A 8 15.48 -5.08 6.74
N ARG A 9 14.30 -5.15 7.39
CA ARG A 9 13.37 -6.27 7.26
C ARG A 9 12.77 -6.43 5.87
N TYR A 10 12.56 -5.31 5.17
CA TYR A 10 11.98 -5.28 3.84
C TYR A 10 12.99 -4.89 2.76
N ARG A 11 14.29 -5.07 3.03
CA ARG A 11 15.37 -4.70 2.09
C ARG A 11 15.20 -5.42 0.75
N ASP A 12 14.84 -6.69 0.80
CA ASP A 12 14.55 -7.52 -0.37
C ASP A 12 13.48 -6.87 -1.25
N ILE A 13 12.35 -6.47 -0.66
CA ILE A 13 11.24 -5.81 -1.35
C ILE A 13 11.65 -4.43 -1.85
N LEU A 14 12.33 -3.63 -1.01
CA LEU A 14 12.79 -2.29 -1.40
C LEU A 14 13.82 -2.33 -2.53
N SER A 15 14.57 -3.42 -2.65
CA SER A 15 15.52 -3.65 -3.74
C SER A 15 14.89 -4.26 -5.00
N MET A 16 13.62 -4.70 -4.94
CA MET A 16 12.95 -5.25 -6.11
C MET A 16 12.73 -4.15 -7.16
N THR A 17 13.28 -4.38 -8.35
CA THR A 17 12.98 -3.55 -9.51
C THR A 17 11.59 -3.88 -10.03
N ILE A 18 10.69 -2.90 -10.00
CA ILE A 18 9.37 -3.00 -10.62
C ILE A 18 9.57 -2.78 -12.11
N SER A 19 9.21 -3.77 -12.94
CA SER A 19 9.20 -3.57 -14.39
C SER A 19 8.10 -2.59 -14.80
N ASP A 20 8.39 -1.74 -15.78
CA ASP A 20 7.44 -0.71 -16.24
C ASP A 20 6.10 -1.30 -16.68
N TRP A 21 6.12 -2.50 -17.30
CA TRP A 21 4.90 -3.19 -17.74
C TRP A 21 3.95 -3.57 -16.60
N VAL A 22 4.43 -3.69 -15.35
CA VAL A 22 3.57 -3.98 -14.20
C VAL A 22 2.71 -2.76 -13.84
N LEU A 23 3.28 -1.57 -14.00
CA LEU A 23 2.62 -0.29 -13.76
C LEU A 23 1.73 0.11 -14.94
N ASP A 24 2.23 -0.09 -16.16
CA ASP A 24 1.47 0.11 -17.38
C ASP A 24 1.70 -1.07 -18.35
N PRO A 25 0.77 -2.05 -18.42
CA PRO A 25 0.86 -3.21 -19.31
C PRO A 25 0.93 -2.85 -20.80
N PHE A 26 0.56 -1.62 -21.18
CA PHE A 26 0.62 -1.14 -22.56
C PHE A 26 1.89 -0.33 -22.88
N THR A 27 2.82 -0.22 -21.93
CA THR A 27 4.14 0.38 -22.16
C THR A 27 5.02 -0.53 -23.05
N SER A 28 6.06 0.07 -23.63
CA SER A 28 7.05 -0.63 -24.45
C SER A 28 7.64 -1.85 -23.76
N LEU A 29 7.76 -2.96 -24.50
CA LEU A 29 8.38 -4.21 -24.06
C LEU A 29 9.92 -4.17 -24.09
N ALA A 30 10.52 -2.97 -24.12
CA ALA A 30 11.96 -2.79 -24.14
C ALA A 30 12.59 -3.37 -22.87
N GLY A 31 13.45 -4.39 -23.02
CA GLY A 31 14.15 -5.04 -21.91
C GLY A 31 13.30 -6.06 -21.13
N VAL A 32 12.08 -6.35 -21.57
CA VAL A 32 11.26 -7.39 -20.94
C VAL A 32 11.79 -8.77 -21.30
N GLU A 33 11.81 -9.68 -20.33
CA GLU A 33 12.22 -11.06 -20.53
C GLU A 33 11.33 -11.75 -21.57
N VAL A 34 11.95 -12.52 -22.47
CA VAL A 34 11.28 -13.21 -23.59
C VAL A 34 10.10 -14.07 -23.10
N ALA A 35 10.21 -14.65 -21.90
CA ALA A 35 9.15 -15.46 -21.29
C ALA A 35 7.83 -14.70 -21.03
N TYR A 36 7.88 -13.38 -20.89
CA TYR A 36 6.71 -12.53 -20.66
C TYR A 36 6.31 -11.72 -21.90
N GLN A 37 7.22 -11.55 -22.87
CA GLN A 37 6.95 -10.79 -24.10
C GLN A 37 5.76 -11.36 -24.89
N GLU A 38 5.60 -12.68 -24.93
CA GLU A 38 4.48 -13.33 -25.63
C GLU A 38 3.13 -12.97 -24.99
N GLU A 39 2.95 -13.22 -23.69
CA GLU A 39 1.71 -12.89 -22.96
C GLU A 39 1.43 -11.38 -22.98
N LEU A 40 2.47 -10.55 -22.87
CA LEU A 40 2.31 -9.09 -22.93
C LEU A 40 1.89 -8.64 -24.33
N THR A 41 2.46 -9.19 -25.39
CA THR A 41 2.10 -8.83 -26.77
C THR A 41 0.64 -9.23 -27.05
N GLU A 42 0.22 -10.42 -26.61
CA GLU A 42 -1.17 -10.86 -26.74
C GLU A 42 -2.12 -9.95 -25.97
N MET A 43 -1.78 -9.59 -24.74
CA MET A 43 -2.57 -8.66 -23.93
C MET A 43 -2.62 -7.25 -24.53
N GLN A 44 -1.51 -6.74 -25.08
CA GLN A 44 -1.44 -5.44 -25.74
C GLN A 44 -2.24 -5.41 -27.06
N ALA A 45 -2.27 -6.52 -27.79
CA ALA A 45 -3.08 -6.69 -28.99
C ALA A 45 -4.59 -6.77 -28.66
N ASN A 46 -4.95 -7.05 -27.41
CA ASN A 46 -6.33 -7.07 -26.97
C ASN A 46 -6.87 -5.65 -26.71
N GLU A 47 -7.49 -5.06 -27.73
CA GLU A 47 -8.12 -3.73 -27.67
C GLU A 47 -9.22 -3.63 -26.61
N GLU A 48 -9.86 -4.73 -26.20
CA GLU A 48 -10.91 -4.73 -25.18
C GLU A 48 -10.36 -4.45 -23.77
N LEU A 49 -9.06 -4.67 -23.56
CA LEU A 49 -8.40 -4.43 -22.27
C LEU A 49 -7.96 -2.97 -22.09
N LYS A 50 -7.70 -2.24 -23.18
CA LYS A 50 -7.32 -0.82 -23.13
C LYS A 50 -8.30 0.08 -22.38
N PRO A 51 -9.63 0.01 -22.59
CA PRO A 51 -10.57 0.84 -21.81
C PRO A 51 -10.65 0.41 -20.34
N LYS A 52 -10.29 -0.84 -20.00
CA LYS A 52 -10.36 -1.36 -18.62
C LYS A 52 -9.26 -0.79 -17.72
N ILE A 53 -8.15 -0.32 -18.28
CA ILE A 53 -7.09 0.33 -17.49
C ILE A 53 -7.40 1.78 -17.10
N ARG A 54 -8.57 2.33 -17.46
CA ARG A 54 -8.96 3.69 -17.03
C ARG A 54 -8.93 3.89 -15.50
N GLY A 55 -8.83 2.82 -14.71
CA GLY A 55 -8.56 2.85 -13.28
C GLY A 55 -7.08 2.75 -12.90
N SER A 56 -6.84 2.27 -11.68
CA SER A 56 -5.48 1.94 -11.20
C SER A 56 -4.99 0.62 -11.81
N TYR A 57 -3.69 0.48 -12.04
CA TYR A 57 -3.07 -0.80 -12.42
C TYR A 57 -3.47 -1.94 -11.45
N THR A 58 -3.67 -1.60 -10.17
CA THR A 58 -4.17 -2.55 -9.17
C THR A 58 -5.52 -3.11 -9.57
N SER A 59 -6.47 -2.27 -9.99
CA SER A 59 -7.81 -2.70 -10.40
C SER A 59 -7.79 -3.55 -11.66
N PHE A 60 -6.86 -3.27 -12.58
CA PHE A 60 -6.66 -4.06 -13.81
C PHE A 60 -6.22 -5.49 -13.49
N TRP A 61 -5.13 -5.65 -12.74
CA TRP A 61 -4.59 -6.96 -12.38
C TRP A 61 -5.50 -7.76 -11.45
N LEU A 62 -6.37 -7.11 -10.68
CA LEU A 62 -7.32 -7.78 -9.79
C LEU A 62 -8.52 -8.40 -10.55
N GLN A 63 -8.71 -8.11 -11.84
CA GLN A 63 -9.78 -8.68 -12.65
C GLN A 63 -9.59 -10.20 -12.82
N GLN A 64 -10.68 -10.95 -12.62
CA GLN A 64 -10.64 -12.40 -12.73
C GLN A 64 -10.23 -12.87 -14.13
N GLU A 65 -10.67 -12.17 -15.18
CA GLU A 65 -10.31 -12.46 -16.57
C GLU A 65 -8.80 -12.40 -16.79
N ILE A 66 -8.15 -11.31 -16.36
CA ILE A 66 -6.69 -11.12 -16.49
C ILE A 66 -5.93 -12.22 -15.74
N ARG A 67 -6.39 -12.59 -14.54
CA ARG A 67 -5.76 -13.65 -13.74
C ARG A 67 -5.81 -15.02 -14.39
N GLN A 68 -6.86 -15.31 -15.16
CA GLN A 68 -7.05 -16.60 -15.81
C GLN A 68 -6.37 -16.64 -17.18
N LEU A 69 -6.43 -15.55 -17.94
CA LEU A 69 -5.82 -15.45 -19.27
C LEU A 69 -4.29 -15.34 -19.20
N TYR A 70 -3.77 -14.57 -18.25
CA TYR A 70 -2.34 -14.28 -18.15
C TYR A 70 -1.78 -14.66 -16.77
N PRO A 71 -1.78 -15.96 -16.42
CA PRO A 71 -1.38 -16.41 -15.10
C PRO A 71 0.09 -16.14 -14.79
N ARG A 72 0.98 -16.10 -15.80
CA ARG A 72 2.41 -15.82 -15.57
C ARG A 72 2.62 -14.34 -15.26
N LEU A 73 2.00 -13.45 -16.03
CA LEU A 73 2.04 -12.01 -15.75
C LEU A 73 1.43 -11.69 -14.38
N TRP A 74 0.27 -12.29 -14.08
CA TRP A 74 -0.37 -12.14 -12.78
C TRP A 74 0.53 -12.60 -11.63
N ASN A 75 1.25 -13.71 -11.77
CA ASN A 75 2.14 -14.19 -10.71
C ASN A 75 3.26 -13.20 -10.37
N VAL A 76 3.73 -12.43 -11.35
CA VAL A 76 4.70 -11.36 -11.15
C VAL A 76 4.01 -10.13 -10.55
N ALA A 77 2.93 -9.64 -11.14
CA ALA A 77 2.19 -8.47 -10.67
C ALA A 77 1.68 -8.64 -9.23
N LYS A 78 1.18 -9.84 -8.88
CA LYS A 78 0.67 -10.19 -7.54
C LYS A 78 1.71 -9.95 -6.45
N LYS A 79 2.99 -10.19 -6.72
CA LYS A 79 4.07 -9.93 -5.75
C LYS A 79 4.05 -8.45 -5.37
N PHE A 80 4.11 -7.55 -6.36
CA PHE A 80 4.10 -6.11 -6.13
C PHE A 80 2.80 -5.61 -5.48
N LEU A 81 1.66 -6.18 -5.88
CA LEU A 81 0.35 -5.80 -5.32
C LEU A 81 0.15 -6.21 -3.85
N ILE A 82 0.75 -7.32 -3.42
CA ILE A 82 0.63 -7.79 -2.02
C ILE A 82 1.68 -7.12 -1.13
N PHE A 83 2.91 -6.92 -1.63
CA PHE A 83 4.00 -6.42 -0.79
C PHE A 83 3.84 -4.96 -0.38
N PHE A 84 3.34 -4.10 -1.27
CA PHE A 84 3.22 -2.67 -0.99
C PHE A 84 2.20 -2.34 0.12
N PRO A 85 1.01 -2.96 0.17
CA PRO A 85 0.10 -2.79 1.30
C PRO A 85 0.67 -3.33 2.62
N LEU A 86 1.48 -4.39 2.58
CA LEU A 86 2.03 -5.00 3.79
C LEU A 86 3.03 -4.07 4.49
N SER A 87 3.96 -3.44 3.76
CA SER A 87 4.91 -2.49 4.37
C SER A 87 4.20 -1.28 4.98
N TYR A 88 3.28 -0.66 4.23
CA TYR A 88 2.51 0.48 4.73
C TYR A 88 1.65 0.13 5.96
N SER A 89 1.02 -1.04 5.96
CA SER A 89 0.18 -1.48 7.09
C SER A 89 1.01 -1.71 8.35
N VAL A 90 2.21 -2.27 8.18
CA VAL A 90 3.17 -2.48 9.26
C VAL A 90 3.66 -1.13 9.79
N GLU A 91 4.12 -0.21 8.94
CA GLU A 91 4.57 1.12 9.37
C GLU A 91 3.50 1.88 10.16
N ARG A 92 2.24 1.88 9.68
CA ARG A 92 1.12 2.53 10.36
C ARG A 92 0.82 1.90 11.72
N GLY A 93 0.80 0.57 11.79
CA GLY A 93 0.57 -0.17 13.04
C GLY A 93 1.64 0.13 14.08
N PHE A 94 2.91 0.07 13.68
CA PHE A 94 4.03 0.40 14.57
C PHE A 94 4.05 1.88 14.97
N SER A 95 3.73 2.81 14.06
CA SER A 95 3.63 4.24 14.39
C SER A 95 2.58 4.48 15.48
N ALA A 96 1.39 3.89 15.35
CA ALA A 96 0.34 4.01 16.36
C ALA A 96 0.77 3.48 17.74
N VAL A 97 1.52 2.36 17.77
CA VAL A 97 2.10 1.82 19.00
C VAL A 97 3.14 2.78 19.59
N THR A 98 4.01 3.36 18.76
CA THR A 98 5.01 4.31 19.25
C THR A 98 4.39 5.60 19.78
N ASP A 99 3.31 6.09 19.17
CA ASP A 99 2.56 7.24 19.64
C ASP A 99 1.87 6.93 20.97
N LEU A 100 1.33 5.71 21.13
CA LEU A 100 0.76 5.24 22.38
C LEU A 100 1.82 5.14 23.49
N LEU A 101 3.01 4.60 23.19
CA LEU A 101 4.11 4.49 24.15
C LEU A 101 4.72 5.86 24.51
N ARG A 102 4.71 6.81 23.57
CA ARG A 102 5.15 8.20 23.82
C ARG A 102 4.13 9.01 24.59
N LYS A 103 2.85 8.63 24.54
CA LYS A 103 1.81 9.22 25.36
C LYS A 103 2.12 8.86 26.82
N LYS A 104 2.85 9.75 27.49
CA LYS A 104 3.07 9.65 28.93
C LYS A 104 1.72 9.42 29.60
N PRO A 105 1.63 8.52 30.58
CA PRO A 105 0.45 8.50 31.45
C PRO A 105 0.25 9.92 31.98
N PRO A 106 -1.00 10.42 32.06
CA PRO A 106 -1.27 11.73 32.63
C PRO A 106 -0.56 11.79 33.98
N THR A 107 0.23 12.85 34.17
CA THR A 107 0.93 13.02 35.44
C THR A 107 -0.15 13.14 36.52
N ASP A 108 0.04 12.62 37.74
CA ASP A 108 -0.99 12.66 38.81
C ASP A 108 -1.55 14.09 39.02
N SER A 109 -0.74 15.12 38.76
CA SER A 109 -1.19 16.53 38.74
C SER A 109 -2.24 16.88 37.67
N GLU A 110 -2.20 16.24 36.50
CA GLU A 110 -3.23 16.36 35.46
C GLU A 110 -4.46 15.51 35.78
N ALA A 111 -4.26 14.29 36.30
CA ALA A 111 -5.37 13.42 36.72
C ALA A 111 -6.19 14.04 37.87
N ARG A 112 -5.55 14.85 38.73
CA ARG A 112 -6.21 15.61 39.79
C ARG A 112 -6.78 16.96 39.36
N ARG A 113 -6.65 17.37 38.09
CA ARG A 113 -7.45 18.53 37.66
C ARG A 113 -8.92 18.11 37.75
N PRO A 114 -9.75 18.81 38.54
CA PRO A 114 -11.16 18.50 38.60
C PRO A 114 -11.72 18.55 37.18
N GLU A 115 -12.46 17.50 36.79
CA GLU A 115 -13.26 17.55 35.58
C GLU A 115 -14.15 18.79 35.67
N ILE A 116 -13.99 19.72 34.73
CA ILE A 116 -14.88 20.87 34.63
C ILE A 116 -16.26 20.29 34.34
N THR A 117 -17.14 20.39 35.33
CA THR A 117 -18.48 19.84 35.21
C THR A 117 -19.28 20.70 34.22
N PRO A 118 -20.31 20.15 33.55
CA PRO A 118 -21.21 20.95 32.71
C PRO A 118 -21.82 22.16 33.45
N ASP A 119 -21.95 22.08 34.78
CA ASP A 119 -22.44 23.17 35.61
C ASP A 119 -21.43 24.31 35.80
N ASP A 120 -20.13 24.01 35.85
CA ASP A 120 -19.07 25.04 35.85
C ASP A 120 -19.11 25.89 34.55
N TYR A 121 -19.45 25.26 33.43
CA TYR A 121 -19.65 25.98 32.17
C TYR A 121 -20.90 26.86 32.19
N ARG A 122 -21.99 26.41 32.83
CA ARG A 122 -23.20 27.24 32.99
C ARG A 122 -22.92 28.45 33.87
N ALA A 123 -22.17 28.27 34.96
CA ALA A 123 -21.86 29.35 35.90
C ALA A 123 -21.02 30.48 35.27
N ARG A 124 -20.20 30.20 34.24
CA ARG A 124 -19.42 31.24 33.53
C ARG A 124 -20.19 32.02 32.46
N ARG A 125 -21.39 31.58 32.08
CA ARG A 125 -22.20 32.24 31.03
C ARG A 125 -23.42 33.01 31.55
N GLY A 126 -23.62 33.05 32.86
CA GLY A 126 -24.57 33.98 33.52
C GLY A 126 -23.84 35.21 34.02
#